data_AF-A0AB39T0B5-F1
#
_entry.id   AF-A0AB39T0B5-F1
#
_cell.length_a   1.000
_cell.length_b   1.000
_cell.length_c   1.000
_cell.angle_alpha   90.00
_cell.angle_beta   90.00
_cell.angle_gamma   90.00
#
_symmetry.space_group_name_H-M   'P 1'
#
loop_
_entity.id
_entity.type
_entity.pdbx_description
1 polymer ?
#
loop_
_entity_poly.entity_id
_entity_poly.type
_entity_poly.pdbx_seq_one_letter_code
_entity_poly.pdbx_strand_id
1 'polypeptide(L)' 'MSSTAFRSGVERSYPLPCAGPDARISDSLINSVAAVLVGYGFPRLTASDRAALETALAAFLYDFQESNT' A
#
# COMPACT_ATOMS: atom_id res chain seq x y z
N MET A 1 11.94 -30.47 42.80
CA MET A 1 10.84 -29.74 42.16
C MET A 1 11.29 -28.29 42.01
N SER A 2 11.91 -27.95 40.88
CA SER A 2 12.39 -26.58 40.61
C SER A 2 11.51 -25.97 39.54
N SER A 3 10.63 -25.08 40.00
CA SER A 3 9.67 -24.33 39.21
C SER A 3 10.39 -23.44 38.20
N THR A 4 10.31 -23.77 36.91
CA THR A 4 10.68 -22.86 35.83
C THR A 4 9.58 -21.81 35.69
N ALA A 5 9.78 -20.65 36.29
CA ALA A 5 8.96 -19.48 36.05
C ALA A 5 9.17 -19.01 34.60
N PHE A 6 8.26 -19.40 33.71
CA PHE A 6 8.16 -18.82 32.38
C PHE A 6 7.81 -17.34 32.55
N ARG A 7 8.81 -16.45 32.41
CA ARG A 7 8.56 -15.02 32.22
C ARG A 7 7.87 -14.85 30.87
N SER A 8 6.54 -14.75 30.91
CA SER A 8 5.73 -14.22 29.81
C SER A 8 6.06 -12.74 29.66
N GLY A 9 6.92 -12.42 28.70
CA GLY A 9 7.49 -11.09 28.57
C GLY A 9 8.39 -11.00 27.35
N VAL A 10 7.79 -11.12 26.18
CA VAL A 10 8.13 -10.37 24.95
C VAL A 10 7.20 -10.93 23.88
N GLU A 11 6.14 -10.18 23.64
CA GLU A 11 5.31 -10.27 22.45
C GLU A 11 6.26 -10.06 21.26
N ARG A 12 6.80 -11.15 20.72
CA ARG A 12 7.58 -11.12 19.46
C ARG A 12 6.58 -10.94 18.33
N SER A 13 6.00 -9.75 18.24
CA SER A 13 5.32 -9.28 17.06
C SER A 13 6.40 -9.16 15.99
N TYR A 14 6.59 -10.22 15.20
CA TYR A 14 7.23 -10.07 13.89
C TYR A 14 6.55 -8.88 13.21
N PRO A 15 7.31 -7.92 12.65
CA PRO A 15 6.69 -6.79 11.97
C PRO A 15 5.91 -7.36 10.79
N LEU A 16 4.60 -7.51 10.99
CA LEU A 16 3.67 -7.77 9.92
C LEU A 16 3.81 -6.58 8.96
N PRO A 17 4.12 -6.80 7.67
CA PRO A 17 4.05 -5.72 6.70
C PRO A 17 2.66 -5.11 6.83
N CYS A 18 2.61 -3.84 7.21
CA CYS A 18 1.37 -3.16 7.53
C CYS A 18 0.42 -3.29 6.34
N ALA A 19 -0.64 -4.08 6.46
CA ALA A 19 -1.72 -4.19 5.48
C ALA A 19 -2.63 -2.95 5.51
N GLY A 20 -2.04 -1.77 5.71
CA GLY A 20 -2.69 -0.48 5.57
C GLY A 20 -2.54 0.02 4.13
N PRO A 21 -3.31 1.06 3.73
CA PRO A 21 -3.06 1.75 2.48
C PRO A 21 -1.57 2.07 2.38
N ASP A 22 -0.94 1.62 1.31
CA ASP A 22 0.52 1.62 1.17
C ASP A 22 0.99 3.07 1.34
N ALA A 23 1.70 3.38 2.44
CA ALA A 23 2.02 4.75 2.84
C ALA A 23 2.85 5.52 1.78
N ARG A 24 3.31 4.80 0.76
CA ARG A 24 4.03 5.33 -0.39
C ARG A 24 3.12 6.03 -1.40
N ILE A 25 1.84 5.67 -1.49
CA ILE A 25 0.85 6.33 -2.35
C ILE A 25 -0.03 7.24 -1.50
N SER A 26 0.24 8.53 -1.56
CA SER A 26 -0.56 9.53 -0.86
C SER A 26 -1.86 9.85 -1.59
N ASP A 27 -2.91 10.23 -0.83
CA ASP A 27 -4.17 10.75 -1.36
C ASP A 27 -3.94 11.92 -2.34
N SER A 28 -2.95 12.77 -2.05
CA SER A 28 -2.57 13.91 -2.89
C SER A 28 -2.07 13.46 -4.27
N LEU A 29 -1.30 12.37 -4.33
CA LEU A 29 -0.81 11.81 -5.59
C LEU A 29 -1.97 11.26 -6.42
N ILE A 30 -2.88 10.50 -5.79
CA ILE A 30 -4.07 9.95 -6.44
C ILE A 30 -4.93 11.07 -7.04
N ASN A 31 -5.19 12.13 -6.27
CA ASN A 31 -5.96 13.28 -6.76
C ASN A 31 -5.27 14.02 -7.91
N SER A 32 -3.94 14.15 -7.87
CA SER A 32 -3.17 14.75 -8.97
C SER A 32 -3.28 13.93 -10.25
N VAL A 33 -3.11 12.61 -10.17
CA VAL A 33 -3.22 11.70 -11.33
C VAL A 33 -4.66 11.69 -11.86
N ALA A 34 -5.66 11.69 -10.98
CA ALA A 34 -7.06 11.79 -11.36
C ALA A 34 -7.35 13.08 -12.17
N ALA A 35 -6.80 14.22 -11.75
CA ALA A 35 -6.96 15.48 -12.47
C ALA A 35 -6.30 15.43 -13.87
N VAL A 36 -5.13 14.80 -13.97
CA VAL A 36 -4.43 14.61 -15.26
C VAL A 36 -5.25 13.72 -16.20
N LEU A 37 -5.77 12.60 -15.72
CA LEU A 37 -6.62 11.69 -16.51
C LEU A 37 -7.84 12.41 -17.08
N VAL A 38 -8.51 13.24 -16.27
CA VAL A 38 -9.63 14.07 -16.75
C VAL A 38 -9.18 15.06 -17.83
N GLY A 39 -7.99 15.64 -17.70
CA GLY A 39 -7.40 16.51 -18.74
C GLY A 39 -7.13 15.80 -20.07
N TYR A 40 -6.90 14.50 -20.05
CA TYR A 40 -6.78 13.65 -21.25
C TYR A 40 -8.12 13.17 -21.81
N GLY A 41 -9.25 13.55 -21.20
CA GLY A 41 -10.60 13.17 -21.65
C GLY A 41 -11.15 11.89 -21.02
N PHE A 42 -10.49 11.34 -19.99
CA PHE A 42 -11.06 10.24 -19.22
C PHE A 42 -12.19 10.73 -18.30
N PRO A 43 -13.20 9.88 -18.02
CA PRO A 43 -14.28 10.22 -17.10
C PRO A 43 -13.74 10.45 -15.68
N ARG A 44 -14.46 11.26 -14.90
CA ARG A 44 -14.14 11.47 -13.48
C ARG A 44 -14.25 10.14 -12.73
N LEU A 45 -13.20 9.84 -11.98
CA LEU A 45 -13.10 8.61 -11.18
C LEU A 45 -14.15 8.60 -10.08
N THR A 46 -14.87 7.48 -9.99
CA THR A 46 -15.77 7.21 -8.87
C THR A 46 -14.99 6.65 -7.68
N ALA A 47 -15.63 6.55 -6.51
CA ALA A 47 -15.01 5.94 -5.33
C ALA A 47 -14.55 4.49 -5.58
N SER A 48 -15.23 3.77 -6.47
CA SER A 48 -14.88 2.41 -6.89
C SER A 48 -13.62 2.37 -7.76
N ASP A 49 -13.49 3.33 -8.68
CA ASP A 49 -12.34 3.40 -9.60
C ASP A 49 -11.07 3.87 -8.90
N ARG A 50 -11.21 4.53 -7.76
CA ARG A 50 -10.09 5.01 -6.96
C ARG A 50 -9.18 3.87 -6.49
N ALA A 51 -9.74 2.76 -6.02
CA ALA A 51 -8.96 1.60 -5.58
C ALA A 51 -8.24 0.91 -6.74
N ALA A 52 -8.88 0.85 -7.92
CA ALA A 52 -8.28 0.32 -9.13
C ALA A 52 -7.12 1.22 -9.61
N LEU A 53 -7.29 2.55 -9.55
CA LEU A 53 -6.24 3.51 -9.88
C LEU A 53 -5.06 3.41 -8.91
N GLU A 54 -5.32 3.33 -7.61
CA GLU A 54 -4.29 3.15 -6.58
C GLU A 54 -3.49 1.86 -6.81
N THR A 55 -4.18 0.75 -7.10
CA THR A 55 -3.55 -0.55 -7.40
C THR A 55 -2.73 -0.50 -8.69
N ALA A 56 -3.27 0.07 -9.77
CA ALA A 56 -2.56 0.21 -11.03
C ALA A 56 -1.33 1.14 -10.91
N LEU A 57 -1.44 2.20 -10.10
CA LEU A 57 -0.34 3.12 -9.82
C LEU A 57 0.73 2.43 -8.96
N ALA A 58 0.34 1.64 -7.97
CA ALA A 58 1.25 0.83 -7.18
C ALA A 58 2.00 -0.18 -8.06
N ALA A 59 1.28 -0.86 -8.96
CA ALA A 59 1.89 -1.77 -9.91
C ALA A 59 2.87 -1.03 -10.85
N PHE A 60 2.45 0.07 -11.45
CA PHE A 60 3.31 0.85 -12.34
C PHE A 60 4.59 1.35 -11.67
N LEU A 61 4.50 1.80 -10.41
CA LEU A 61 5.64 2.39 -9.69
C LEU A 61 6.55 1.34 -9.02
N TYR A 62 5.99 0.22 -8.56
CA TYR A 62 6.71 -0.74 -7.71
C TYR A 62 6.86 -2.14 -8.31
N ASP A 63 6.02 -2.54 -9.27
CA ASP A 63 6.09 -3.86 -9.93
C ASP A 63 7.23 -3.92 -10.97
N PHE A 64 7.83 -2.77 -11.32
CA PHE A 64 8.98 -2.71 -12.24
C PHE A 64 10.33 -3.13 -11.59
N GLN A 65 10.34 -3.65 -10.36
CA GLN A 65 11.58 -4.03 -9.67
C GLN A 65 12.02 -5.49 -9.87
N GLU A 66 11.32 -6.30 -10.67
CA GLU A 66 11.68 -7.71 -10.90
C GLU A 66 12.21 -7.99 -12.32
N SER A 67 12.95 -7.05 -12.89
CA SER A 67 13.73 -7.28 -14.12
C SER A 67 15.11 -6.62 -14.04
N ASN A 68 15.90 -6.99 -13.02
CA ASN A 68 17.34 -6.73 -13.02
C ASN A 68 18.08 -7.88 -12.32
N THR A 69 17.99 -9.07 -12.90
CA THR A 69 18.91 -10.22 -12.67
C THR A 69 19.03 -11.03 -13.93
#